data_AF-Q2UKZ9-F1
#
_entry.id   AF-Q2UKZ9-F1
#
_cell.length_a   1.000
_cell.length_b   1.000
_cell.length_c   1.000
_cell.angle_alpha   90.00
_cell.angle_beta   90.00
_cell.angle_gamma   90.00
#
_symmetry.space_group_name_H-M   'P 1'
#
loop_
_entity.id
_entity.type
_entity.pdbx_description
1 polymer ?
#
loop_
_entity_poly.entity_id
_entity_poly.type
_entity_poly.pdbx_seq_one_letter_code
_entity_poly.pdbx_strand_id
1 'polypeptide(L)'
;MIFSLFYTRLACLELSGNTIIAAQESKALEDLSSTFYYVDQASATSDVENEEKHTNYPRHIVPWPLRVLAVRLQSIGFGDSRRGIGGLYEIGLEARREIMRPDLSPAERSIWKERLSDLGIRSVNALIEMGDLSTARRSLHNLQTSGSDETNKLRKVLLFLLIGDIDAAKQLSGESDETGISISKPLLSMAEGHYDDAVTEWQALLESGSKGTDTAIISQNMAARQVLESLVHGGQSFGGLIFNLSTVYELCSDKSGQLKAGLVDLVAKEPATGHTNLDRPNADFKL
;
A
#
# COMPACT_ATOMS: atom_id res chain seq x y z
N MET A 1 -8.04 18.65 -15.49
CA MET A 1 -7.11 19.48 -14.68
C MET A 1 -7.45 19.41 -13.19
N ILE A 2 -8.69 19.68 -12.77
CA ILE A 2 -9.06 19.69 -11.33
C ILE A 2 -8.91 18.33 -10.62
N PHE A 3 -9.36 17.23 -11.23
CA PHE A 3 -9.23 15.90 -10.61
C PHE A 3 -7.78 15.45 -10.39
N SER A 4 -6.87 15.84 -11.27
CA SER A 4 -5.44 15.56 -11.10
C SER A 4 -4.88 16.27 -9.87
N LEU A 5 -5.32 17.49 -9.58
CA LEU A 5 -4.92 18.23 -8.38
C LEU A 5 -5.45 17.57 -7.11
N PHE A 6 -6.71 17.11 -7.10
CA PHE A 6 -7.25 16.34 -5.99
C PHE A 6 -6.47 15.06 -5.74
N TYR A 7 -6.15 14.31 -6.80
CA TYR A 7 -5.31 13.11 -6.69
C TYR A 7 -3.95 13.43 -6.07
N THR A 8 -3.24 14.43 -6.59
CA THR A 8 -1.92 14.80 -6.07
C THR A 8 -2.00 15.21 -4.60
N ARG A 9 -2.99 16.03 -4.22
CA ARG A 9 -3.17 16.45 -2.83
C ARG A 9 -3.41 15.26 -1.90
N LEU A 10 -4.37 14.40 -2.23
CA LEU A 10 -4.71 13.24 -1.40
C LEU A 10 -3.55 12.25 -1.33
N ALA A 11 -2.84 12.02 -2.44
CA ALA A 11 -1.66 11.16 -2.45
C ALA A 11 -0.51 11.75 -1.61
N CYS A 12 -0.26 13.05 -1.67
CA CYS A 12 0.75 13.69 -0.82
C CYS A 12 0.40 13.61 0.67
N LEU A 13 -0.88 13.75 1.03
CA LEU A 13 -1.32 13.57 2.41
C LEU A 13 -1.11 12.13 2.89
N GLU A 14 -1.48 11.13 2.09
CA GLU A 14 -1.20 9.72 2.40
C GLU A 14 0.31 9.44 2.57
N LEU A 15 1.13 9.89 1.62
CA LEU A 15 2.57 9.67 1.64
C LEU A 15 3.29 10.40 2.78
N SER A 16 2.69 11.47 3.32
CA SER A 16 3.20 12.20 4.49
C SER A 16 2.65 11.68 5.82
N GLY A 17 1.87 10.59 5.82
CA GLY A 17 1.29 10.01 7.04
C GLY A 17 0.03 10.74 7.54
N ASN A 18 -0.51 11.69 6.77
CA ASN A 18 -1.71 12.47 7.10
C ASN A 18 -3.00 11.80 6.60
N THR A 19 -3.10 10.49 6.76
CA THR A 19 -4.21 9.67 6.24
C THR A 19 -5.58 10.10 6.74
N ILE A 20 -5.70 10.53 8.00
CA ILE A 20 -6.97 10.99 8.55
C ILE A 20 -7.45 12.27 7.87
N ILE A 21 -6.54 13.19 7.55
CA ILE A 21 -6.85 14.43 6.82
C ILE A 21 -7.27 14.07 5.38
N ALA A 22 -6.50 13.22 4.70
CA ALA A 22 -6.84 12.74 3.36
C ALA A 22 -8.22 12.07 3.33
N ALA A 23 -8.55 11.29 4.35
CA ALA A 23 -9.83 10.61 4.50
C ALA A 23 -10.99 11.59 4.67
N GLN A 24 -10.82 12.66 5.47
CA GLN A 24 -11.86 13.68 5.60
C GLN A 24 -12.06 14.48 4.30
N GLU A 25 -10.98 14.88 3.64
CA GLU A 25 -11.07 15.62 2.37
C GLU A 25 -11.71 14.78 1.26
N SER A 26 -11.41 13.48 1.21
CA SER A 26 -11.97 12.55 0.23
C SER A 26 -13.50 12.39 0.34
N LYS A 27 -14.10 12.66 1.52
CA LYS A 27 -15.56 12.63 1.67
C LYS A 27 -16.27 13.68 0.82
N ALA A 28 -15.63 14.84 0.59
CA ALA A 28 -16.18 15.91 -0.21
C ALA A 28 -16.25 15.57 -1.71
N LEU A 29 -15.59 14.48 -2.14
CA LEU A 29 -15.70 13.96 -3.50
C LEU A 29 -16.98 13.15 -3.72
N GLU A 30 -17.75 12.89 -2.66
CA GLU A 30 -19.03 12.18 -2.69
C GLU A 30 -18.95 10.86 -3.47
N ASP A 31 -19.89 10.61 -4.37
CA ASP A 31 -19.96 9.39 -5.17
C ASP A 31 -19.30 9.55 -6.54
N LEU A 32 -18.04 9.15 -6.63
CA LEU A 32 -17.28 9.16 -7.89
C LEU A 32 -17.67 8.03 -8.87
N SER A 33 -18.52 7.07 -8.50
CA SER A 33 -19.04 6.05 -9.44
C SER A 33 -20.35 6.48 -10.12
N SER A 34 -20.88 7.65 -9.76
CA SER A 34 -22.07 8.24 -10.35
C SER A 34 -21.98 8.38 -11.87
N THR A 35 -23.12 8.11 -12.55
CA THR A 35 -23.27 8.28 -14.00
C THR A 35 -22.99 9.71 -14.48
N PHE A 36 -23.08 10.70 -13.58
CA PHE A 36 -22.72 12.09 -13.84
C PHE A 36 -21.28 12.26 -14.40
N TYR A 37 -20.35 11.38 -14.00
CA TYR A 37 -18.96 11.47 -14.43
C TYR A 37 -18.66 10.75 -15.76
N TYR A 38 -19.67 10.21 -16.42
CA TYR A 38 -19.55 9.57 -17.72
C TYR A 38 -19.98 10.53 -18.82
N VAL A 39 -19.10 10.73 -19.80
CA VAL A 39 -19.35 11.60 -20.94
C VAL A 39 -19.28 10.78 -22.22
N ASP A 40 -20.31 10.86 -23.05
CA ASP A 40 -20.30 10.30 -24.40
C ASP A 40 -19.31 11.09 -25.25
N GLN A 41 -18.39 10.41 -25.94
CA GLN A 41 -17.50 11.06 -26.92
C GLN A 41 -18.28 11.37 -28.22
N ALA A 42 -19.36 12.13 -28.14
CA ALA A 42 -20.02 12.60 -29.34
C ALA A 42 -19.02 13.52 -30.08
N SER A 43 -18.79 13.21 -31.35
CA SER A 43 -17.95 13.95 -32.29
C SER A 43 -18.41 15.41 -32.35
N ALA A 44 -17.83 16.26 -31.50
CA ALA A 44 -17.80 17.68 -31.76
C ALA A 44 -16.95 17.88 -33.01
N THR A 45 -17.60 18.24 -34.12
CA THR A 45 -17.08 18.50 -35.47
C THR A 45 -16.86 17.28 -36.38
N SER A 46 -17.89 16.91 -37.15
CA SER A 46 -17.77 16.74 -38.61
C SER A 46 -19.14 16.51 -39.25
N ASP A 47 -19.68 17.57 -39.86
CA ASP A 47 -20.62 17.47 -40.98
C ASP A 47 -19.87 16.84 -42.17
N VAL A 48 -19.68 15.53 -42.19
CA VAL A 48 -19.36 14.80 -43.42
C VAL A 48 -19.96 13.40 -43.32
N GLU A 49 -20.91 13.13 -44.21
CA GLU A 49 -21.42 11.80 -44.50
C GLU A 49 -20.23 10.90 -44.88
N ASN A 50 -19.81 10.01 -43.98
CA ASN A 50 -19.23 8.71 -44.33
C ASN A 50 -19.25 7.76 -43.12
N GLU A 51 -19.78 6.58 -43.40
CA GLU A 51 -20.13 5.52 -42.46
C GLU A 51 -18.89 4.80 -41.92
N GLU A 52 -18.46 5.15 -40.71
CA GLU A 52 -17.95 4.17 -39.74
C GLU A 52 -18.55 4.54 -38.38
N LYS A 53 -19.60 3.83 -37.96
CA LYS A 53 -20.15 3.92 -36.60
C LYS A 53 -19.09 3.41 -35.62
N HIS A 54 -18.14 4.26 -35.24
CA HIS A 54 -17.36 4.00 -34.04
C HIS A 54 -18.34 3.93 -32.88
N THR A 55 -18.49 2.74 -32.30
CA THR A 55 -19.28 2.53 -31.08
C THR A 55 -18.70 3.45 -30.01
N ASN A 56 -19.40 4.54 -29.73
CA ASN A 56 -18.95 5.53 -28.77
C ASN A 56 -19.31 5.03 -27.38
N TYR A 57 -18.30 4.63 -26.60
CA TYR A 57 -18.49 4.19 -25.23
C TYR A 57 -18.35 5.40 -24.29
N PRO A 58 -19.26 5.56 -23.31
CA PRO A 58 -19.17 6.63 -22.34
C PRO A 58 -17.86 6.54 -21.56
N ARG A 59 -17.09 7.62 -21.52
CA ARG A 59 -15.79 7.66 -20.84
C ARG A 59 -15.93 8.35 -19.48
N HIS A 60 -15.37 7.70 -18.47
CA HIS A 60 -15.25 8.28 -17.13
C HIS A 60 -14.25 9.45 -17.12
N ILE A 61 -14.67 10.64 -16.69
CA ILE A 61 -13.81 11.84 -16.69
C ILE A 61 -12.83 11.87 -15.50
N VAL A 62 -13.21 11.24 -14.38
CA VAL A 62 -12.35 11.11 -13.20
C VAL A 62 -11.22 10.09 -13.45
N PRO A 63 -9.94 10.47 -13.25
CA PRO A 63 -8.81 9.57 -13.45
C PRO A 63 -8.89 8.32 -12.57
N TRP A 64 -8.50 7.17 -13.14
CA TRP A 64 -8.47 5.89 -12.43
C TRP A 64 -7.75 5.95 -11.07
N PRO A 65 -6.54 6.54 -10.94
CA PRO A 65 -5.84 6.58 -9.66
C PRO A 65 -6.62 7.31 -8.56
N LEU A 66 -7.35 8.39 -8.93
CA LEU A 66 -8.19 9.12 -7.97
C LEU A 66 -9.36 8.27 -7.50
N ARG A 67 -10.02 7.54 -8.41
CA ARG A 67 -11.17 6.69 -8.06
C ARG A 67 -10.77 5.59 -7.09
N VAL A 68 -9.66 4.91 -7.35
CA VAL A 68 -9.12 3.86 -6.47
C VAL A 68 -8.71 4.44 -5.11
N LEU A 69 -8.02 5.59 -5.10
CA LEU A 69 -7.61 6.25 -3.87
C LEU A 69 -8.81 6.73 -3.04
N ALA A 70 -9.84 7.29 -3.69
CA ALA A 70 -11.03 7.78 -3.03
C ALA A 70 -11.80 6.66 -2.33
N VAL A 71 -11.95 5.49 -2.96
CA VAL A 71 -12.60 4.31 -2.33
C VAL A 71 -11.91 3.95 -1.00
N ARG A 72 -10.57 3.91 -0.99
CA ARG A 72 -9.79 3.64 0.22
C ARG A 72 -10.01 4.70 1.29
N LEU A 73 -9.80 5.97 0.92
CA LEU A 73 -9.86 7.10 1.85
C LEU A 73 -11.26 7.33 2.42
N GLN A 74 -12.31 7.16 1.61
CA GLN A 74 -13.69 7.28 2.09
C GLN A 74 -14.06 6.14 3.03
N SER A 75 -13.61 4.91 2.76
CA SER A 75 -13.80 3.78 3.68
C SER A 75 -13.20 4.08 5.06
N ILE A 76 -11.98 4.64 5.11
CA ILE A 76 -11.35 5.12 6.35
C ILE A 76 -12.17 6.26 6.97
N GLY A 77 -12.52 7.26 6.18
CA GLY A 77 -13.17 8.48 6.65
C GLY A 77 -14.54 8.20 7.27
N PHE A 78 -15.33 7.31 6.67
CA PHE A 78 -16.63 6.88 7.18
C PHE A 78 -16.52 5.78 8.24
N GLY A 79 -15.35 5.18 8.44
CA GLY A 79 -15.17 4.05 9.35
C GLY A 79 -15.91 2.79 8.89
N ASP A 80 -16.14 2.64 7.59
CA ASP A 80 -16.88 1.53 7.00
C ASP A 80 -16.02 0.78 5.98
N SER A 81 -15.48 -0.36 6.40
CA SER A 81 -14.68 -1.26 5.55
C SER A 81 -15.51 -1.90 4.43
N ARG A 82 -16.82 -2.10 4.62
CA ARG A 82 -17.71 -2.67 3.60
C ARG A 82 -17.86 -1.74 2.41
N ARG A 83 -17.91 -0.42 2.66
CA ARG A 83 -17.90 0.60 1.60
C ARG A 83 -16.63 0.53 0.75
N GLY A 84 -15.48 0.30 1.38
CA GLY A 84 -14.21 0.11 0.67
C GLY A 84 -14.24 -1.12 -0.23
N ILE A 85 -14.70 -2.25 0.30
CA ILE A 85 -14.84 -3.50 -0.47
C ILE A 85 -15.82 -3.30 -1.63
N GLY A 86 -17.04 -2.80 -1.37
CA GLY A 86 -18.06 -2.55 -2.39
C GLY A 86 -17.54 -1.67 -3.53
N GLY A 87 -16.89 -0.54 -3.21
CA GLY A 87 -16.32 0.35 -4.21
C GLY A 87 -15.23 -0.31 -5.06
N LEU A 88 -14.38 -1.17 -4.48
CA LEU A 88 -13.38 -1.91 -5.24
C LEU A 88 -14.02 -2.92 -6.20
N TYR A 89 -15.10 -3.60 -5.78
CA TYR A 89 -15.85 -4.52 -6.63
C TYR A 89 -16.56 -3.79 -7.78
N GLU A 90 -17.18 -2.64 -7.52
CA GLU A 90 -17.84 -1.82 -8.56
C GLU A 90 -16.85 -1.39 -9.65
N ILE A 91 -15.71 -0.82 -9.25
CA ILE A 91 -14.66 -0.40 -10.17
C ILE A 91 -14.02 -1.64 -10.86
N GLY A 92 -13.95 -2.79 -10.18
CA GLY A 92 -13.52 -4.06 -10.75
C GLY A 92 -14.46 -4.59 -11.84
N LEU A 93 -15.77 -4.43 -11.67
CA LEU A 93 -16.77 -4.75 -12.69
C LEU A 93 -16.67 -3.82 -13.90
N GLU A 94 -16.36 -2.53 -13.71
CA GLU A 94 -16.00 -1.63 -14.81
C GLU A 94 -14.77 -2.14 -15.57
N ALA A 95 -13.68 -2.44 -14.87
CA ALA A 95 -12.46 -2.94 -15.52
C ALA A 95 -12.71 -4.22 -16.33
N ARG A 96 -13.50 -5.17 -15.80
CA ARG A 96 -13.89 -6.38 -16.54
C ARG A 96 -14.69 -6.06 -17.80
N ARG A 97 -15.65 -5.13 -17.72
CA ARG A 97 -16.42 -4.67 -18.89
C ARG A 97 -15.51 -4.05 -19.95
N GLU A 98 -14.58 -3.20 -19.54
CA GLU A 98 -13.61 -2.57 -20.43
C GLU A 98 -12.69 -3.60 -21.12
N ILE A 99 -12.21 -4.62 -20.39
CA ILE A 99 -11.41 -5.70 -20.98
C ILE A 99 -12.20 -6.47 -22.05
N MET A 100 -13.52 -6.62 -21.90
CA MET A 100 -14.36 -7.36 -22.85
C MET A 100 -14.72 -6.57 -24.11
N ARG A 101 -14.36 -5.28 -24.19
CA ARG A 101 -14.63 -4.46 -25.38
C ARG A 101 -13.89 -5.01 -26.61
N PRO A 102 -14.56 -5.14 -27.76
CA PRO A 102 -13.96 -5.70 -28.98
C PRO A 102 -13.01 -4.70 -29.67
N ASP A 103 -13.27 -3.40 -29.51
CA ASP A 103 -12.56 -2.28 -30.13
C ASP A 103 -11.28 -1.85 -29.39
N LEU A 104 -11.00 -2.46 -28.23
CA LEU A 104 -9.90 -2.08 -27.38
C LEU A 104 -8.55 -2.58 -27.90
N SER A 105 -7.58 -1.68 -28.05
CA SER A 105 -6.23 -2.05 -28.49
C SER A 105 -5.56 -3.04 -27.51
N PRO A 106 -4.60 -3.87 -27.97
CA PRO A 106 -3.89 -4.80 -27.09
C PRO A 106 -3.19 -4.11 -25.91
N ALA A 107 -2.64 -2.90 -26.14
CA ALA A 107 -1.97 -2.11 -25.11
C ALA A 107 -2.96 -1.62 -24.03
N GLU A 108 -4.10 -1.05 -24.44
CA GLU A 108 -5.13 -0.61 -23.49
C GLU A 108 -5.74 -1.79 -22.74
N ARG A 109 -5.94 -2.94 -23.41
CA ARG A 109 -6.39 -4.17 -22.77
C ARG A 109 -5.41 -4.64 -21.70
N SER A 110 -4.11 -4.50 -21.93
CA SER A 110 -3.08 -4.79 -20.93
C SER A 110 -3.20 -3.89 -19.71
N ILE A 111 -3.39 -2.58 -19.91
CA ILE A 111 -3.59 -1.62 -18.82
C ILE A 111 -4.80 -1.99 -17.96
N TRP A 112 -5.92 -2.37 -18.58
CA TRP A 112 -7.11 -2.78 -17.82
C TRP A 112 -6.92 -4.10 -17.06
N LYS A 113 -6.17 -5.05 -17.62
CA LYS A 113 -5.79 -6.28 -16.91
C LYS A 113 -4.90 -5.99 -15.70
N GLU A 114 -3.92 -5.10 -15.85
CA GLU A 114 -3.04 -4.66 -14.75
C GLU A 114 -3.86 -3.99 -13.63
N ARG A 115 -4.76 -3.08 -14.01
CA ARG A 115 -5.71 -2.43 -13.09
C ARG A 115 -6.57 -3.44 -12.34
N LEU A 116 -7.09 -4.45 -13.04
CA LEU A 116 -7.91 -5.50 -12.41
C LEU A 116 -7.09 -6.36 -11.43
N SER A 117 -5.82 -6.65 -11.76
CA SER A 117 -4.89 -7.35 -10.86
C SER A 117 -4.62 -6.55 -9.58
N ASP A 118 -4.30 -5.25 -9.71
CA ASP A 118 -4.08 -4.34 -8.58
C ASP A 118 -5.33 -4.22 -7.69
N LEU A 119 -6.53 -4.12 -8.28
CA LEU A 119 -7.79 -4.15 -7.53
C LEU A 119 -8.00 -5.45 -6.78
N GLY A 120 -7.59 -6.60 -7.35
CA GLY A 120 -7.65 -7.89 -6.68
C GLY A 120 -6.85 -7.91 -5.39
N ILE A 121 -5.60 -7.43 -5.44
CA ILE A 121 -4.73 -7.30 -4.27
C ILE A 121 -5.34 -6.35 -3.22
N ARG A 122 -5.84 -5.18 -3.65
CA ARG A 122 -6.48 -4.21 -2.73
C ARG A 122 -7.74 -4.75 -2.08
N SER A 123 -8.54 -5.53 -2.82
CA SER A 123 -9.76 -6.13 -2.30
C SER A 123 -9.46 -7.17 -1.22
N VAL A 124 -8.41 -7.97 -1.42
CA VAL A 124 -7.92 -8.90 -0.38
C VAL A 124 -7.45 -8.13 0.84
N ASN A 125 -6.65 -7.07 0.67
CA ASN A 125 -6.23 -6.24 1.80
C ASN A 125 -7.42 -5.66 2.59
N ALA A 126 -8.44 -5.14 1.89
CA ALA A 126 -9.65 -4.63 2.53
C ALA A 126 -10.45 -5.72 3.28
N LEU A 127 -10.49 -6.95 2.76
CA LEU A 127 -11.10 -8.09 3.45
C LEU A 127 -10.35 -8.46 4.74
N ILE A 128 -9.01 -8.40 4.72
CA ILE A 128 -8.19 -8.65 5.90
C ILE A 128 -8.47 -7.61 6.98
N GLU A 129 -8.50 -6.33 6.61
CA GLU A 129 -8.80 -5.24 7.55
C GLU A 129 -10.22 -5.31 8.12
N MET A 130 -11.18 -5.83 7.35
CA MET A 130 -12.53 -6.12 7.84
C MET A 130 -12.56 -7.34 8.79
N GLY A 131 -11.52 -8.18 8.78
CA GLY A 131 -11.42 -9.40 9.56
C GLY A 131 -11.99 -10.66 8.89
N ASP A 132 -12.46 -10.59 7.64
CA ASP A 132 -12.89 -11.78 6.89
C ASP A 132 -11.69 -12.46 6.21
N LEU A 133 -10.86 -13.07 7.06
CA LEU A 133 -9.66 -13.80 6.64
C LEU A 133 -10.00 -15.01 5.75
N SER A 134 -11.19 -15.59 5.91
CA SER A 134 -11.62 -16.77 5.15
C SER A 134 -11.86 -16.44 3.68
N THR A 135 -12.54 -15.32 3.41
CA THR A 135 -12.78 -14.83 2.06
C THR A 135 -11.51 -14.22 1.49
N ALA A 136 -10.73 -13.50 2.30
CA ALA A 136 -9.41 -12.99 1.89
C ALA A 136 -8.52 -14.12 1.36
N ARG A 137 -8.39 -15.22 2.13
CA ARG A 137 -7.59 -16.39 1.75
C ARG A 137 -8.05 -17.00 0.42
N ARG A 138 -9.34 -17.31 0.29
CA ARG A 138 -9.88 -17.90 -0.95
C ARG A 138 -9.69 -16.99 -2.16
N SER A 139 -9.93 -15.69 -2.01
CA SER A 139 -9.75 -14.69 -3.07
C SER A 139 -8.28 -14.57 -3.48
N LEU A 140 -7.36 -14.61 -2.51
CA LEU A 140 -5.93 -14.51 -2.78
C LEU A 140 -5.36 -15.73 -3.50
N HIS A 141 -5.81 -16.95 -3.11
CA HIS A 141 -5.46 -18.18 -3.82
C HIS A 141 -5.90 -18.16 -5.29
N ASN A 142 -7.09 -17.63 -5.57
CA ASN A 142 -7.63 -17.53 -6.92
C ASN A 142 -7.02 -16.39 -7.75
N LEU A 143 -6.27 -15.48 -7.14
CA LEU A 143 -5.70 -14.34 -7.84
C LEU A 143 -4.47 -14.79 -8.65
N GLN A 144 -4.57 -14.69 -9.97
CA GLN A 144 -3.46 -15.01 -10.86
C GLN A 144 -2.43 -13.89 -10.85
N THR A 145 -1.20 -14.20 -10.45
CA THR A 145 -0.04 -13.33 -10.61
C THR A 145 0.60 -13.64 -11.96
N SER A 146 0.71 -12.64 -12.84
CA SER A 146 1.47 -12.82 -14.07
C SER A 146 2.95 -13.02 -13.73
N GLY A 147 3.62 -13.95 -14.40
CA GLY A 147 4.98 -14.41 -14.01
C GLY A 147 6.07 -13.33 -14.02
N SER A 148 5.83 -12.18 -14.66
CA SER A 148 6.79 -11.06 -14.75
C SER A 148 6.58 -9.95 -13.71
N ASP A 149 5.55 -10.01 -12.87
CA ASP A 149 5.20 -8.94 -11.95
C ASP A 149 5.67 -9.24 -10.51
N GLU A 150 6.96 -9.01 -10.26
CA GLU A 150 7.59 -9.21 -8.95
C GLU A 150 6.94 -8.38 -7.83
N THR A 151 6.39 -7.21 -8.16
CA THR A 151 5.74 -6.35 -7.15
C THR A 151 4.44 -6.97 -6.66
N ASN A 152 3.59 -7.45 -7.57
CA ASN A 152 2.35 -8.13 -7.16
C ASN A 152 2.62 -9.50 -6.52
N LYS A 153 3.69 -10.21 -6.92
CA LYS A 153 4.13 -11.43 -6.20
C LYS A 153 4.49 -11.10 -4.75
N LEU A 154 5.35 -10.10 -4.52
CA LEU A 154 5.72 -9.68 -3.17
C LEU A 154 4.49 -9.26 -2.35
N ARG A 155 3.60 -8.44 -2.90
CA ARG A 155 2.35 -8.04 -2.23
C ARG A 155 1.50 -9.26 -1.85
N LYS A 156 1.39 -10.25 -2.75
CA LYS A 156 0.65 -11.50 -2.49
C LYS A 156 1.30 -12.33 -1.37
N VAL A 157 2.64 -12.44 -1.34
CA VAL A 157 3.37 -13.07 -0.23
C VAL A 157 3.09 -12.36 1.09
N LEU A 158 3.19 -11.03 1.14
CA LEU A 158 2.93 -10.24 2.35
C LEU A 158 1.49 -10.42 2.85
N LEU A 159 0.51 -10.51 1.94
CA LEU A 159 -0.89 -10.76 2.31
C LEU A 159 -1.11 -12.18 2.84
N PHE A 160 -0.43 -13.20 2.29
CA PHE A 160 -0.48 -14.56 2.85
C PHE A 160 0.09 -14.61 4.26
N LEU A 161 1.24 -13.94 4.50
CA LEU A 161 1.81 -13.80 5.83
C LEU A 161 0.85 -13.10 6.80
N LEU A 162 0.20 -12.02 6.36
CA LEU A 162 -0.77 -11.28 7.18
C LEU A 162 -2.02 -12.12 7.54
N ILE A 163 -2.43 -13.03 6.65
CA ILE A 163 -3.52 -14.00 6.89
C ILE A 163 -3.07 -15.18 7.77
N GLY A 164 -1.75 -15.38 7.94
CA GLY A 164 -1.16 -16.55 8.61
C GLY A 164 -1.11 -17.80 7.74
N ASP A 165 -1.22 -17.68 6.42
CA ASP A 165 -1.08 -18.78 5.45
C ASP A 165 0.40 -18.92 5.03
N ILE A 166 1.22 -19.43 5.96
CA ILE A 166 2.68 -19.52 5.79
C ILE A 166 3.05 -20.46 4.63
N ASP A 167 2.32 -21.56 4.47
CA ASP A 167 2.56 -22.55 3.41
C ASP A 167 2.41 -21.94 2.02
N ALA A 168 1.33 -21.17 1.79
CA ALA A 168 1.11 -20.48 0.52
C ALA A 168 2.17 -19.39 0.27
N ALA A 169 2.59 -18.67 1.32
CA ALA A 169 3.66 -17.68 1.22
C ALA A 169 5.00 -18.31 0.83
N LYS A 170 5.31 -19.50 1.36
CA LYS A 170 6.52 -20.27 1.01
C LYS A 170 6.51 -20.75 -0.44
N GLN A 171 5.40 -21.35 -0.87
CA GLN A 171 5.27 -21.84 -2.25
C GLN A 171 5.51 -20.72 -3.26
N LEU A 172 4.93 -19.54 -3.03
CA LEU A 172 5.10 -18.40 -3.92
C LEU A 172 6.50 -17.77 -3.85
N SER A 173 7.19 -17.86 -2.71
CA SER A 173 8.55 -17.33 -2.53
C SER A 173 9.62 -18.25 -3.12
N GLY A 174 9.43 -19.58 -3.06
CA GLY A 174 10.39 -20.57 -3.56
C GLY A 174 10.46 -20.68 -5.09
N GLU A 175 9.53 -20.06 -5.82
CA GLU A 175 9.50 -20.06 -7.30
C GLU A 175 10.43 -19.00 -7.95
N SER A 176 11.07 -18.10 -7.18
CA SER A 176 11.81 -16.93 -7.70
C SER A 176 13.31 -16.94 -7.34
N ASP A 177 13.92 -18.13 -7.26
CA ASP A 177 15.22 -18.34 -6.60
C ASP A 177 16.46 -17.88 -7.38
N GLU A 178 16.34 -17.13 -8.48
CA GLU A 178 17.49 -16.73 -9.30
C GLU A 178 17.90 -15.26 -9.21
N THR A 179 17.09 -14.34 -8.66
CA THR A 179 17.50 -12.93 -8.59
C THR A 179 16.94 -12.19 -7.39
N GLY A 180 17.80 -11.93 -6.40
CA GLY A 180 17.61 -10.91 -5.39
C GLY A 180 16.98 -11.44 -4.10
N ILE A 181 17.73 -11.30 -3.02
CA ILE A 181 17.35 -11.65 -1.65
C ILE A 181 16.06 -10.92 -1.29
N SER A 182 14.92 -11.59 -1.49
CA SER A 182 13.60 -11.05 -1.20
C SER A 182 13.43 -10.92 0.31
N ILE A 183 12.91 -9.77 0.75
CA ILE A 183 12.47 -9.49 2.12
C ILE A 183 11.55 -10.61 2.68
N SER A 184 10.92 -11.41 1.81
CA SER A 184 10.07 -12.52 2.19
C SER A 184 10.76 -13.63 2.98
N LYS A 185 12.05 -13.92 2.74
CA LYS A 185 12.77 -15.01 3.42
C LYS A 185 12.87 -14.78 4.94
N PRO A 186 13.47 -13.68 5.43
CA PRO A 186 13.53 -13.43 6.86
C PRO A 186 12.13 -13.22 7.48
N LEU A 187 11.16 -12.68 6.74
CA LEU A 187 9.77 -12.58 7.21
C LEU A 187 9.11 -13.96 7.43
N LEU A 188 9.40 -14.93 6.57
CA LEU A 188 8.94 -16.31 6.74
C LEU A 188 9.54 -16.95 7.98
N SER A 189 10.86 -16.83 8.17
CA SER A 189 11.57 -17.33 9.36
C SER A 189 10.98 -16.73 10.65
N MET A 190 10.67 -15.43 10.66
CA MET A 190 9.97 -14.78 11.78
C MET A 190 8.55 -15.32 12.01
N ALA A 191 7.78 -15.55 10.94
CA ALA A 191 6.42 -16.06 11.03
C ALA A 191 6.37 -17.49 11.60
N GLU A 192 7.43 -18.27 11.41
CA GLU A 192 7.57 -19.63 11.96
C GLU A 192 8.17 -19.67 13.37
N GLY A 193 8.64 -18.54 13.89
CA GLY A 193 9.31 -18.45 15.19
C GLY A 193 10.79 -18.81 15.15
N HIS A 194 11.40 -18.96 13.98
CA HIS A 194 12.84 -19.15 13.80
C HIS A 194 13.57 -17.78 13.85
N TYR A 195 13.55 -17.14 15.02
CA TYR A 195 14.06 -15.77 15.18
C TYR A 195 15.57 -15.67 14.97
N ASP A 196 16.34 -16.68 15.39
CA ASP A 196 17.79 -16.70 15.20
C ASP A 196 18.16 -16.74 13.71
N ASP A 197 17.49 -17.61 12.94
CA ASP A 197 17.66 -17.69 11.49
C ASP A 197 17.26 -16.36 10.83
N ALA A 198 16.10 -15.80 11.21
CA ALA A 198 15.64 -14.52 10.69
C ALA A 198 16.65 -13.39 10.92
N VAL A 199 17.29 -13.33 12.09
CA VAL A 199 18.34 -12.34 12.38
C VAL A 199 19.51 -12.48 11.43
N THR A 200 20.00 -13.70 11.19
CA THR A 200 21.10 -13.93 10.25
C THR A 200 20.72 -13.56 8.81
N GLU A 201 19.49 -13.85 8.41
CA GLU A 201 18.96 -13.53 7.09
C GLU A 201 18.78 -12.02 6.88
N TRP A 202 18.31 -11.29 7.89
CA TRP A 202 18.23 -9.83 7.88
C TRP A 202 19.62 -9.18 7.78
N GLN A 203 20.61 -9.70 8.51
CA GLN A 203 22.00 -9.23 8.45
C GLN A 203 22.61 -9.45 7.06
N ALA A 204 22.43 -10.66 6.49
CA ALA A 204 22.89 -10.96 5.14
C ALA A 204 22.26 -10.03 4.09
N LEU A 205 20.98 -9.69 4.27
CA LEU A 205 20.27 -8.74 3.39
C LEU A 205 20.89 -7.33 3.48
N LEU A 206 21.21 -6.85 4.68
CA LEU A 206 21.90 -5.56 4.88
C LEU A 206 23.29 -5.54 4.22
N GLU A 207 24.06 -6.60 4.38
CA GLU A 207 25.41 -6.74 3.79
C GLU A 207 25.38 -6.79 2.26
N SER A 208 24.32 -7.36 1.68
CA SER A 208 24.16 -7.53 0.22
C SER A 208 23.87 -6.24 -0.56
N GLY A 209 23.67 -5.09 0.11
CA GLY A 209 23.76 -3.78 -0.55
C GLY A 209 22.45 -3.00 -0.71
N SER A 210 21.46 -3.17 0.18
CA SER A 210 20.38 -2.18 0.29
C SER A 210 20.94 -0.85 0.79
N LYS A 211 20.95 0.20 -0.05
CA LYS A 211 21.43 1.55 0.31
C LYS A 211 20.25 2.51 0.48
N GLY A 212 20.13 3.13 1.65
CA GLY A 212 19.21 4.26 1.89
C GLY A 212 18.14 3.96 2.93
N THR A 213 16.92 4.47 2.71
CA THR A 213 15.75 4.30 3.61
C THR A 213 15.38 2.84 3.84
N ASP A 214 15.59 2.00 2.82
CA ASP A 214 15.34 0.56 2.91
C ASP A 214 16.21 -0.09 3.99
N THR A 215 17.46 0.35 4.15
CA THR A 215 18.39 -0.15 5.18
C THR A 215 17.85 0.06 6.59
N ALA A 216 17.22 1.21 6.86
CA ALA A 216 16.66 1.54 8.17
C ALA A 216 15.42 0.68 8.47
N ILE A 217 14.56 0.49 7.47
CA ILE A 217 13.37 -0.37 7.56
C ILE A 217 13.79 -1.84 7.80
N ILE A 218 14.78 -2.32 7.05
CA ILE A 218 15.33 -3.68 7.20
C ILE A 218 15.94 -3.87 8.60
N SER A 219 16.79 -2.93 9.03
CA SER A 219 17.47 -3.00 10.34
C SER A 219 16.50 -3.04 11.51
N GLN A 220 15.39 -2.29 11.41
CA GLN A 220 14.37 -2.28 12.46
C GLN A 220 13.69 -3.63 12.66
N ASN A 221 13.59 -4.48 11.64
CA ASN A 221 12.92 -5.78 11.76
C ASN A 221 13.64 -6.75 12.71
N MET A 222 14.91 -6.51 13.02
CA MET A 222 15.64 -7.25 14.05
C MET A 222 15.20 -6.87 15.48
N ALA A 223 14.48 -5.75 15.65
CA ALA A 223 13.88 -5.26 16.90
C ALA A 223 14.84 -5.18 18.12
N ALA A 224 16.16 -5.19 17.90
CA ALA A 224 17.15 -5.09 18.95
C ALA A 224 17.29 -3.63 19.42
N ARG A 225 17.18 -3.39 20.73
CA ARG A 225 17.26 -2.03 21.33
C ARG A 225 18.43 -1.20 20.78
N GLN A 226 19.63 -1.77 20.76
CA GLN A 226 20.84 -1.09 20.31
C GLN A 226 20.77 -0.70 18.83
N VAL A 227 20.13 -1.53 17.99
CA VAL A 227 19.92 -1.24 16.56
C VAL A 227 18.91 -0.13 16.40
N LEU A 228 17.80 -0.15 17.14
CA LEU A 228 16.80 0.92 17.09
C LEU A 228 17.39 2.25 17.59
N GLU A 229 18.13 2.23 18.70
CA GLU A 229 18.83 3.40 19.22
C GLU A 229 19.84 3.94 18.21
N SER A 230 20.65 3.08 17.58
CA SER A 230 21.65 3.53 16.61
C SER A 230 21.04 4.13 15.36
N LEU A 231 19.90 3.61 14.88
CA LEU A 231 19.15 4.19 13.77
C LEU A 231 18.68 5.61 14.09
N VAL A 232 18.11 5.83 15.28
CA VAL A 232 17.67 7.17 15.71
C VAL A 232 18.86 8.13 15.87
N HIS A 233 19.94 7.69 16.50
CA HIS A 233 21.15 8.52 16.58
C HIS A 233 21.77 8.81 15.20
N GLY A 234 21.53 7.96 14.21
CA GLY A 234 21.88 8.16 12.80
C GLY A 234 20.94 9.10 12.03
N GLY A 235 19.99 9.75 12.69
CA GLY A 235 19.04 10.68 12.09
C GLY A 235 17.85 10.01 11.38
N GLN A 236 17.55 8.75 11.71
CA GLN A 236 16.35 8.07 11.24
C GLN A 236 15.26 8.14 12.31
N SER A 237 14.12 8.76 12.01
CA SER A 237 13.08 9.00 13.03
C SER A 237 11.66 8.73 12.55
N PHE A 238 11.44 7.79 11.64
CA PHE A 238 10.09 7.47 11.14
C PHE A 238 9.20 6.84 12.23
N GLY A 239 7.88 7.07 12.16
CA GLY A 239 6.94 6.76 13.25
C GLY A 239 7.01 5.31 13.75
N GLY A 240 7.14 4.33 12.85
CA GLY A 240 7.31 2.92 13.24
C GLY A 240 8.55 2.66 14.08
N LEU A 241 9.68 3.31 13.79
CA LEU A 241 10.92 3.19 14.56
C LEU A 241 10.76 3.77 15.97
N ILE A 242 10.19 4.97 16.06
CA ILE A 242 9.94 5.67 17.32
C ILE A 242 8.96 4.89 18.19
N PHE A 243 7.88 4.36 17.60
CA PHE A 243 6.91 3.55 18.29
C PHE A 243 7.54 2.24 18.82
N ASN A 244 8.33 1.55 18.00
CA ASN A 244 9.00 0.32 18.42
C ASN A 244 10.02 0.58 19.52
N LEU A 245 10.85 1.62 19.41
CA LEU A 245 11.83 1.98 20.44
C LEU A 245 11.14 2.39 21.76
N SER A 246 10.07 3.18 21.68
CA SER A 246 9.25 3.54 22.85
C SER A 246 8.65 2.30 23.52
N THR A 247 8.20 1.33 22.72
CA THR A 247 7.73 0.03 23.22
C THR A 247 8.83 -0.76 23.94
N VAL A 248 10.03 -0.82 23.37
CA VAL A 248 11.19 -1.46 24.00
C VAL A 248 11.55 -0.77 25.31
N TYR A 249 11.49 0.56 25.39
CA TYR A 249 11.70 1.29 26.64
C TYR A 249 10.66 0.96 27.71
N GLU A 250 9.39 0.85 27.34
CA GLU A 250 8.31 0.46 28.26
C GLU A 250 8.46 -0.97 28.79
N LEU A 251 8.83 -1.91 27.91
CA LEU A 251 8.90 -3.33 28.27
C LEU A 251 10.20 -3.72 28.98
N CYS A 252 11.29 -3.02 28.70
CA CYS A 252 12.64 -3.43 29.12
C CYS A 252 13.31 -2.45 30.11
N SER A 253 12.61 -1.42 30.60
CA SER A 253 13.22 -0.44 31.51
C SER A 253 12.26 0.20 32.50
N ASP A 254 12.63 0.22 33.78
CA ASP A 254 11.91 0.95 34.84
C ASP A 254 12.02 2.49 34.69
N LYS A 255 12.92 2.97 33.82
CA LYS A 255 13.12 4.41 33.53
C LYS A 255 12.49 4.83 32.21
N SER A 256 11.48 4.09 31.75
CA SER A 256 10.82 4.30 30.46
C SER A 256 10.41 5.76 30.22
N GLY A 257 9.83 6.44 31.22
CA GLY A 257 9.44 7.86 31.10
C GLY A 257 10.61 8.80 30.78
N GLN A 258 11.77 8.60 31.40
CA GLN A 258 12.96 9.41 31.14
C GLN A 258 13.53 9.13 29.75
N LEU A 259 13.58 7.85 29.35
CA LEU A 259 14.08 7.44 28.04
C LEU A 259 13.18 7.95 26.90
N LYS A 260 11.86 7.90 27.06
CA LYS A 260 10.89 8.45 26.09
C LYS A 260 11.00 9.96 25.98
N ALA A 261 11.16 10.68 27.09
CA ALA A 261 11.40 12.13 27.06
C ALA A 261 12.71 12.49 26.33
N GLY A 262 13.79 11.75 26.61
CA GLY A 262 15.06 11.91 25.90
C GLY A 262 14.96 11.61 24.40
N LEU A 263 14.13 10.62 24.02
CA LEU A 263 13.86 10.30 22.62
C LEU A 263 13.13 11.45 21.91
N VAL A 264 12.11 12.06 22.56
CA VAL A 264 11.44 13.26 22.03
C VAL A 264 12.45 14.39 21.84
N ASP A 265 13.27 14.67 22.84
CA ASP A 265 14.28 15.74 22.77
C ASP A 265 15.31 15.51 21.66
N LEU A 266 15.65 14.25 21.37
CA LEU A 266 16.56 13.88 20.30
C LEU A 266 15.92 14.11 18.92
N VAL A 267 14.72 13.55 18.70
CA VAL A 267 14.00 13.66 17.42
C VAL A 267 13.61 15.11 17.11
N ALA A 268 13.24 15.89 18.13
CA ALA A 268 12.89 17.31 17.96
C ALA A 268 14.06 18.17 17.45
N LYS A 269 15.31 17.72 17.63
CA LYS A 269 16.51 18.43 17.16
C LYS A 269 16.92 18.05 15.74
N GLU A 270 16.31 17.03 15.14
CA GLU A 270 16.64 16.62 13.78
C GLU A 270 16.13 17.64 12.76
N PRO A 271 16.89 17.95 11.70
CA PRO A 271 16.42 18.84 10.65
C PRO A 271 15.25 18.19 9.87
N ALA A 272 14.23 18.98 9.55
CA ALA A 272 13.19 18.56 8.62
C ALA A 272 13.76 18.50 7.20
N THR A 273 14.04 17.28 6.70
CA THR A 273 14.61 17.06 5.37
C THR A 273 13.78 16.07 4.58
N GLY A 274 13.02 16.57 3.60
CA GLY A 274 12.24 15.72 2.71
C GLY A 274 11.18 14.90 3.45
N HIS A 275 11.42 13.59 3.64
CA HIS A 275 10.51 12.63 4.28
C HIS A 275 10.77 12.44 5.79
N THR A 276 11.82 13.04 6.34
CA THR A 276 12.19 12.93 7.76
C THR A 276 11.75 14.17 8.54
N ASN A 277 11.20 13.93 9.73
CA ASN A 277 10.71 14.96 10.66
C ASN A 277 9.58 15.87 10.14
N LEU A 278 8.65 15.31 9.34
CA LEU A 278 7.35 15.92 9.09
C LEU A 278 6.39 15.48 10.19
N ASP A 279 5.83 16.44 10.93
CA ASP A 279 4.83 16.32 12.02
C ASP A 279 4.79 14.98 12.78
N ARG A 280 5.36 14.95 13.99
CA ARG A 280 5.34 13.77 14.88
C ARG A 280 4.29 13.91 15.98
N PRO A 281 3.19 13.14 15.96
CA PRO A 281 2.23 13.17 17.05
C PRO A 281 2.81 12.54 18.32
N ASN A 282 2.39 13.02 19.50
CA ASN A 282 2.74 12.43 20.79
C ASN A 282 2.42 10.93 20.88
N ALA A 283 1.42 10.47 20.11
CA ALA A 283 1.02 9.07 20.01
C ALA A 283 2.18 8.16 19.54
N ASP A 284 3.06 8.65 18.67
CA ASP A 284 4.21 7.86 18.17
C ASP A 284 5.21 7.55 19.30
N PHE A 285 5.32 8.45 20.28
CA PHE A 285 6.15 8.29 21.47
C PHE A 285 5.43 7.60 22.62
N LYS A 286 4.15 7.21 22.43
CA LYS A 286 3.28 6.67 23.49
C LYS A 286 3.30 7.55 24.75
N LEU A 287 3.14 8.85 24.56
CA LEU A 287 3.00 9.84 25.63
C LEU A 287 1.55 10.14 25.94
#